data_AF-A0A5E4FUX3-F1
#
_entry.id   AF-A0A5E4FUX3-F1
#
_cell.length_a   1.000
_cell.length_b   1.000
_cell.length_c   1.000
_cell.angle_alpha   90.00
_cell.angle_beta   90.00
_cell.angle_gamma   90.00
#
_symmetry.space_group_name_H-M   'P 1'
#
loop_
_entity.id
_entity.type
_entity.pdbx_description
1 polymer ?
#
loop_
_entity_poly.entity_id
_entity_poly.type
_entity_poly.pdbx_seq_one_letter_code
_entity_poly.pdbx_strand_id
1 'polypeptide(L)'
;MAEISILLGKLAGIVLGFDSVKDYISSSSPFGAIVGRVANRICSAAFALNGTRYKLVANDGKNTIHGGPRGFSRVIWKVKRHEQESANPSIQFSYHSFDGEGGFPGDILITVMCTLTGNK
;
A
#
# COMPACT_ATOMS: atom_id res chain seq x y z
N MET A 1 -7.91 -8.45 -11.86
CA MET A 1 -8.20 -7.45 -12.89
C MET A 1 -9.67 -7.11 -12.74
N ALA A 2 -10.00 -5.87 -12.36
CA ALA A 2 -11.38 -5.40 -12.42
C ALA A 2 -11.61 -4.92 -13.86
N GLU A 3 -12.53 -5.55 -14.57
CA GLU A 3 -12.80 -5.25 -15.98
C GLU A 3 -14.15 -4.54 -16.07
N ILE A 4 -14.16 -3.39 -16.74
CA ILE A 4 -15.38 -2.66 -17.07
C ILE A 4 -15.42 -2.51 -18.59
N SER A 5 -16.56 -2.86 -19.17
CA SER A 5 -16.85 -2.75 -20.60
C SER A 5 -16.87 -1.27 -21.01
N ILE A 6 -15.96 -0.88 -21.91
CA ILE A 6 -16.00 0.43 -22.59
C ILE A 6 -16.36 0.20 -24.06
N LEU A 7 -16.96 1.24 -24.68
CA LEU A 7 -17.61 1.25 -26.01
C LEU A 7 -17.10 0.12 -26.93
N LEU A 8 -18.02 -0.81 -27.27
CA LEU A 8 -17.87 -2.05 -28.06
C LEU A 8 -17.69 -3.37 -27.28
N GLY A 9 -17.82 -3.39 -25.95
CA GLY A 9 -17.87 -4.67 -25.21
C GLY A 9 -16.50 -5.34 -25.01
N LYS A 10 -15.40 -4.60 -25.22
CA LYS A 10 -14.05 -5.11 -25.01
C LYS A 10 -13.59 -4.87 -23.57
N LEU A 11 -12.99 -5.89 -22.97
CA LEU A 11 -12.34 -5.79 -21.66
C LEU A 11 -11.07 -4.95 -21.81
N ALA A 12 -10.87 -4.01 -20.89
CA ALA A 12 -9.72 -3.14 -20.87
C ALA A 12 -9.28 -2.87 -19.44
N GLY A 13 -7.98 -2.68 -19.25
CA GLY A 13 -7.42 -2.21 -17.99
C GLY A 13 -7.84 -0.76 -17.73
N ILE A 14 -8.48 -0.52 -16.60
CA ILE A 14 -8.93 0.82 -16.17
C ILE A 14 -7.98 1.47 -15.14
N VAL A 15 -6.95 0.74 -14.71
CA VAL A 15 -5.91 1.20 -13.79
C VAL A 15 -4.54 0.96 -14.39
N LEU A 16 -3.58 1.82 -14.07
CA LEU A 16 -2.18 1.63 -14.44
C LEU A 16 -1.57 0.50 -13.60
N GLY A 17 -0.68 -0.27 -14.21
CA GLY A 17 0.03 -1.35 -13.56
C GLY A 17 1.16 -1.89 -14.46
N PHE A 18 1.92 -2.83 -13.91
CA PHE A 18 2.91 -3.60 -14.64
C PHE A 18 2.44 -5.05 -14.84
N ASP A 19 3.03 -5.75 -15.80
CA ASP A 19 2.65 -7.13 -16.15
C ASP A 19 3.28 -8.18 -15.22
N SER A 20 4.37 -7.83 -14.52
CA SER A 20 5.08 -8.78 -13.64
C SER A 20 5.39 -8.22 -12.26
N VAL A 21 5.46 -9.12 -11.27
CA VAL A 21 5.89 -8.78 -9.89
C VAL A 21 7.30 -8.18 -9.88
N LYS A 22 8.18 -8.66 -10.77
CA LYS A 22 9.56 -8.14 -10.89
C LYS A 22 9.56 -6.65 -11.24
N ASP A 23 8.67 -6.23 -12.14
CA ASP A 23 8.58 -4.84 -12.58
C ASP A 23 8.08 -3.93 -11.44
N TYR A 24 7.11 -4.40 -10.63
CA TYR A 24 6.69 -3.70 -9.41
C TYR A 24 7.83 -3.54 -8.41
N ILE A 25 8.68 -4.55 -8.24
CA ILE A 25 9.83 -4.49 -7.33
C ILE A 25 10.87 -3.49 -7.85
N SER A 26 11.19 -3.50 -9.15
CA SER A 26 12.21 -2.61 -9.72
C SER A 26 11.75 -1.18 -9.93
N SER A 27 10.45 -0.94 -10.06
CA SER A 27 9.90 0.38 -10.34
C SER A 27 9.90 1.28 -9.09
N SER A 28 10.02 2.59 -9.29
CA SER A 28 9.79 3.61 -8.26
C SER A 28 8.32 4.03 -8.15
N SER A 29 7.48 3.72 -9.15
CA SER A 29 6.07 4.12 -9.19
C SER A 29 5.19 3.21 -8.32
N PRO A 30 4.46 3.76 -7.34
CA PRO A 30 3.62 2.97 -6.43
C PRO A 30 2.21 2.71 -7.01
N PHE A 31 2.11 2.30 -8.28
CA PHE A 31 0.81 2.06 -8.92
C PHE A 31 0.01 1.00 -8.16
N GLY A 32 -1.21 1.34 -7.77
CA GLY A 32 -2.13 0.45 -7.04
C GLY A 32 -1.67 0.02 -5.64
N ALA A 33 -0.58 0.57 -5.10
CA ALA A 33 0.01 0.11 -3.85
C ALA A 33 -0.72 0.65 -2.60
N ILE A 34 -0.76 -0.16 -1.54
CA ILE A 34 -1.08 0.31 -0.19
C ILE A 34 0.14 1.07 0.34
N VAL A 35 0.00 2.36 0.66
CA VAL A 35 1.10 3.22 1.15
C VAL A 35 0.98 3.51 2.64
N GLY A 36 2.11 3.59 3.34
CA GLY A 36 2.14 3.88 4.78
C GLY A 36 3.47 3.54 5.46
N ARG A 37 3.65 3.84 6.75
CA ARG A 37 2.62 4.26 7.73
C ARG A 37 1.96 5.62 7.48
N VAL A 38 2.69 6.56 6.88
CA VAL A 38 2.16 7.88 6.53
C VAL A 38 2.23 8.04 5.02
N ALA A 39 1.08 8.31 4.39
CA ALA A 39 1.03 8.66 2.99
C ALA A 39 1.63 10.06 2.75
N ASN A 40 2.26 10.24 1.59
CA ASN A 40 2.93 11.48 1.21
C ASN A 40 4.10 11.84 2.16
N ARG A 41 4.49 13.12 2.23
CA ARG A 41 5.76 13.57 2.81
C ARG A 41 5.67 13.95 4.28
N ILE A 42 6.67 13.52 5.04
CA ILE A 42 7.04 14.09 6.35
C ILE A 42 8.29 14.94 6.15
N CYS A 43 8.15 16.23 6.41
CA CYS A 43 9.23 17.21 6.24
C CYS A 43 10.44 16.85 7.12
N SER A 44 11.65 16.99 6.56
CA SER A 44 12.90 16.77 7.28
C SER A 44 13.05 15.36 7.90
N ALA A 45 12.28 14.40 7.39
CA ALA A 45 12.27 13.00 7.84
C ALA A 45 12.18 12.89 9.38
N ALA A 46 11.37 13.73 10.01
CA ALA A 46 11.21 13.72 11.45
C ALA A 46 9.87 14.34 11.86
N PHE A 47 9.35 13.91 13.00
CA PHE A 47 8.20 14.53 13.64
C PHE A 47 8.32 14.46 15.16
N ALA A 48 7.52 15.25 15.86
CA ALA A 48 7.40 15.18 17.31
C ALA A 48 6.05 14.56 17.67
N LEU A 49 6.05 13.65 18.64
CA LEU A 49 4.85 13.07 19.21
C LEU A 49 5.05 13.00 20.73
N ASN A 50 4.13 13.62 21.48
CA ASN A 50 4.17 13.69 22.94
C ASN A 50 5.54 14.18 23.48
N GLY A 51 6.08 15.24 22.88
CA GLY A 51 7.38 15.82 23.27
C GLY A 51 8.62 15.00 22.84
N THR A 52 8.43 13.80 22.29
CA THR A 52 9.54 12.97 21.79
C THR A 52 9.72 13.20 20.30
N ARG A 53 10.97 13.45 19.88
CA ARG A 53 11.32 13.59 18.46
C ARG A 53 11.69 12.24 17.87
N TYR A 54 10.95 11.84 16.85
CA TYR A 54 11.22 10.63 16.06
C TYR A 54 11.92 11.01 14.77
N LYS A 55 13.03 10.32 14.47
CA LYS A 55 13.75 10.43 13.20
C LYS A 55 13.34 9.26 12.32
N LEU A 56 13.04 9.57 11.07
CA LEU A 56 12.66 8.63 10.02
C LEU A 56 13.78 8.53 8.99
N VAL A 57 13.65 7.55 8.11
CA VAL A 57 14.55 7.42 6.97
C VAL A 57 14.10 8.34 5.85
N ALA A 58 14.96 9.27 5.44
CA ALA A 58 14.70 10.11 4.27
C ALA A 58 14.84 9.28 2.98
N ASN A 59 13.88 9.44 2.06
CA ASN A 59 13.87 8.79 0.75
C ASN A 59 13.35 9.70 -0.38
N ASP A 60 13.12 10.97 -0.09
CA ASP A 60 12.74 12.02 -1.04
C ASP A 60 13.43 13.32 -0.63
N GLY A 61 14.69 13.48 -1.04
CA GLY A 61 15.56 14.54 -0.57
C GLY A 61 15.73 14.50 0.95
N LYS A 62 15.30 15.57 1.64
CA LYS A 62 15.32 15.64 3.12
C LYS A 62 14.07 15.06 3.77
N ASN A 63 13.10 14.58 2.99
CA ASN A 63 11.80 14.15 3.48
C ASN A 63 11.70 12.62 3.49
N THR A 64 10.77 12.12 4.30
CA THR A 64 10.26 10.74 4.19
C THR A 64 8.98 10.78 3.38
N ILE A 65 8.92 10.10 2.24
CA ILE A 65 7.70 9.95 1.43
C ILE A 65 7.15 8.53 1.59
N HIS A 66 5.82 8.41 1.71
CA HIS A 66 5.07 7.14 1.71
C HIS A 66 5.56 6.10 2.73
N GLY A 67 6.00 6.57 3.90
CA GLY A 67 6.50 5.72 4.99
C GLY A 67 7.94 5.25 4.82
N GLY A 68 8.69 5.79 3.86
CA GLY A 68 10.11 5.55 3.71
C GLY A 68 10.45 4.40 2.75
N PRO A 69 11.72 3.99 2.66
CA PRO A 69 12.20 3.04 1.66
C PRO A 69 11.66 1.62 1.83
N ARG A 70 11.19 1.29 3.04
CA ARG A 70 10.53 0.02 3.38
C ARG A 70 9.09 0.23 3.87
N GLY A 71 8.44 1.29 3.36
CA GLY A 71 7.03 1.55 3.64
C GLY A 71 6.12 0.43 3.09
N PHE A 72 4.82 0.54 3.35
CA PHE A 72 3.83 -0.49 3.06
C PHE A 72 3.70 -0.91 1.59
N SER A 73 4.19 -0.08 0.66
CA SER A 73 4.26 -0.40 -0.77
C SER A 73 5.42 -1.33 -1.14
N ARG A 74 6.31 -1.63 -0.19
CA ARG A 74 7.56 -2.39 -0.37
C ARG A 74 7.64 -3.63 0.53
N VAL A 75 6.52 -4.04 1.13
CA VAL A 75 6.47 -5.21 2.03
C VAL A 75 5.61 -6.32 1.43
N ILE A 76 5.87 -7.55 1.84
CA ILE A 76 5.03 -8.70 1.49
C ILE A 76 3.90 -8.82 2.50
N TRP A 77 2.68 -8.56 2.04
CA TRP A 77 1.48 -8.67 2.85
C TRP A 77 1.04 -10.13 3.00
N LYS A 78 0.60 -10.52 4.20
CA LYS A 78 0.00 -11.85 4.44
C LYS A 78 -1.47 -11.83 4.03
N VAL A 79 -1.91 -12.81 3.26
CA VAL A 79 -3.35 -13.02 3.01
C VAL A 79 -3.98 -13.64 4.25
N LYS A 80 -4.95 -12.95 4.86
CA LYS A 80 -5.74 -13.41 6.01
C LYS A 80 -6.98 -14.18 5.60
N ARG A 81 -7.67 -13.68 4.57
CA ARG A 81 -8.93 -14.22 4.05
C ARG A 81 -9.01 -13.92 2.56
N HIS A 82 -9.62 -14.82 1.81
CA HIS A 82 -9.93 -14.64 0.39
C HIS A 82 -11.24 -15.34 0.09
N GLU A 83 -12.14 -14.64 -0.58
CA GLU A 83 -13.47 -15.12 -0.97
C GLU A 83 -13.68 -14.83 -2.44
N GLN A 84 -13.62 -15.87 -3.26
CA GLN A 84 -13.77 -15.76 -4.71
C GLN A 84 -15.21 -15.97 -5.16
N GLU A 85 -15.89 -16.95 -4.57
CA GLU A 85 -17.23 -17.40 -4.99
C GLU A 85 -18.31 -16.77 -4.09
N SER A 86 -18.43 -15.45 -4.14
CA SER A 86 -19.48 -14.73 -3.41
C SER A 86 -20.10 -13.64 -4.28
N ALA A 87 -21.24 -13.09 -3.83
CA ALA A 87 -21.84 -11.93 -4.51
C ALA A 87 -20.91 -10.71 -4.48
N ASN A 88 -19.96 -10.65 -3.56
CA ASN A 88 -19.00 -9.56 -3.38
C ASN A 88 -17.62 -10.16 -3.10
N PRO A 89 -16.89 -10.65 -4.13
CA PRO A 89 -15.61 -11.30 -3.92
C PRO A 89 -14.63 -10.34 -3.24
N SER A 90 -13.85 -10.87 -2.31
CA SER A 90 -12.98 -10.06 -1.46
C SER A 90 -11.67 -10.73 -1.12
N ILE A 91 -10.66 -9.91 -0.82
CA ILE A 91 -9.38 -10.35 -0.29
C ILE A 91 -8.97 -9.44 0.87
N GLN A 92 -8.53 -10.07 1.96
CA GLN A 92 -8.04 -9.38 3.14
C GLN A 92 -6.54 -9.65 3.33
N PHE A 93 -5.77 -8.58 3.37
CA PHE A 93 -4.34 -8.57 3.63
C PHE A 93 -4.06 -8.14 5.05
N SER A 94 -2.94 -8.59 5.62
CA SER A 94 -2.40 -8.07 6.88
C SER A 94 -0.90 -7.90 6.86
N TYR A 95 -0.42 -6.91 7.61
CA TYR A 95 0.99 -6.67 7.84
C TYR A 95 1.19 -6.22 9.28
N HIS A 96 2.22 -6.74 9.94
CA HIS A 96 2.60 -6.32 11.28
C HIS A 96 3.81 -5.41 11.16
N SER A 97 3.63 -4.14 11.49
CA SER A 97 4.69 -3.14 11.55
C SER A 97 5.07 -2.97 13.01
N PHE A 98 6.17 -3.60 13.41
CA PHE A 98 6.65 -3.61 14.79
C PHE A 98 7.10 -2.21 15.23
N ASP A 99 7.20 -1.98 16.55
CA ASP A 99 7.68 -0.72 17.10
C ASP A 99 9.07 -0.33 16.57
N GLY A 100 9.22 0.90 16.07
CA GLY A 100 10.45 1.41 15.49
C GLY A 100 10.67 1.09 14.01
N GLU A 101 9.80 0.31 13.36
CA GLU A 101 9.93 0.02 11.93
C GLU A 101 9.88 1.32 11.10
N GLY A 102 10.92 1.54 10.29
CA GLY A 102 11.07 2.79 9.52
C GLY A 102 11.34 4.04 10.36
N GLY A 103 11.58 3.88 11.66
CA GLY A 103 11.72 4.96 12.65
C GLY A 103 10.40 5.41 13.27
N PHE A 104 9.27 4.77 12.92
CA PHE A 104 7.96 5.11 13.48
C PHE A 104 7.75 4.39 14.83
N PRO A 105 7.25 5.09 15.86
CA PRO A 105 6.84 4.45 17.10
C PRO A 105 5.53 3.68 16.94
N GLY A 106 5.29 2.77 17.86
CA GLY A 106 4.10 1.94 17.98
C GLY A 106 4.23 0.61 17.25
N ASP A 107 3.64 -0.42 17.85
CA ASP A 107 3.44 -1.73 17.27
C ASP A 107 2.03 -1.80 16.68
N ILE A 108 1.91 -1.99 15.36
CA ILE A 108 0.61 -1.97 14.68
C ILE A 108 0.40 -3.20 13.79
N LEU A 109 -0.78 -3.82 13.94
CA LEU A 109 -1.29 -4.82 13.01
C LEU A 109 -2.27 -4.14 12.05
N ILE A 110 -1.87 -4.02 10.78
CA ILE A 110 -2.68 -3.42 9.73
C ILE A 110 -3.43 -4.52 9.02
N THR A 111 -4.70 -4.27 8.71
CA THR A 111 -5.52 -5.15 7.87
C THR A 111 -6.20 -4.32 6.79
N VAL A 112 -6.12 -4.75 5.54
CA VAL A 112 -6.74 -4.08 4.40
C VAL A 112 -7.63 -5.09 3.68
N MET A 113 -8.90 -4.72 3.46
CA MET A 113 -9.85 -5.53 2.73
C MET A 113 -10.20 -4.83 1.41
N CYS A 114 -10.03 -5.53 0.30
CA CYS A 114 -10.49 -5.09 -1.00
C CYS A 114 -11.67 -5.96 -1.40
N THR A 115 -12.81 -5.34 -1.67
CA THR A 115 -14.04 -6.03 -2.08
C THR A 115 -14.47 -5.45 -3.42
N LEU A 116 -14.76 -6.33 -4.38
CA LEU A 116 -15.41 -5.92 -5.62
C LEU A 116 -16.92 -5.98 -5.40
N THR A 117 -17.58 -4.84 -5.53
CA THR A 117 -19.04 -4.73 -5.48
C THR A 117 -19.58 -4.44 -6.87
N GLY A 118 -20.76 -4.95 -7.18
CA GLY A 118 -21.41 -4.71 -8.46
C GLY A 118 -22.85 -5.23 -8.45
N ASN A 119 -23.66 -4.67 -9.34
CA ASN A 119 -24.95 -5.26 -9.66
C ASN A 119 -24.69 -6.36 -10.70
N LYS A 120 -25.17 -7.58 -10.42
CA LYS A 120 -25.22 -8.64 -11.43
C LYS A 120 -26.07 -8.23 -12.62
#